data_AF-A0A3D2GYG6-F1
#
_entry.id   AF-A0A3D2GYG6-F1
#
_cell.length_a   1.000
_cell.length_b   1.000
_cell.length_c   1.000
_cell.angle_alpha   90.00
_cell.angle_beta   90.00
_cell.angle_gamma   90.00
#
_symmetry.space_group_name_H-M   'P 1'
#
loop_
_entity.id
_entity.type
_entity.pdbx_description
1 polymer ?
#
loop_
_entity_poly.entity_id
_entity_poly.type
_entity_poly.pdbx_seq_one_letter_code
_entity_poly.pdbx_strand_id
1 'polypeptide(L)'
;MPLKIDDLLRIPQSDMDKVKIKFNQPSPDEDPLDLYRKNPDIINTQWLFWRKQRRYFYEGQIAVCFLKIGWDKWLLTTIKKITKDLNIVGGISYDGDELPEYKPYYGRLIIQFHKTSQAQGIYYKNVCDELLVNQLLPAAFDGYDFPGYDEVRLTWEQLEIIIKQHKKDWMAALQNQKAVYLITDRSNGKLYVGSATSDNGMLLQRWANYIDSGHGGNKELIELVNKEGIDYIKRNFQYSILENYNAKMDDNVILERESWWKETLQSRKFGYNAN
;
A
#
# COMPACT_ATOMS: atom_id res chain seq x y z
N MET A 1 24.21 -3.07 -15.60
CA MET A 1 24.14 -1.86 -14.76
C MET A 1 22.67 -1.63 -14.44
N PRO A 2 22.25 -1.43 -13.18
CA PRO A 2 20.85 -1.15 -12.87
C PRO A 2 20.46 0.20 -13.48
N LEU A 3 19.23 0.31 -13.98
CA LEU A 3 18.67 1.57 -14.50
C LEU A 3 18.42 2.51 -13.32
N LYS A 4 18.94 3.73 -13.37
CA LYS A 4 18.74 4.77 -12.35
C LYS A 4 17.64 5.72 -12.77
N ILE A 5 17.08 6.44 -11.81
CA ILE A 5 16.08 7.47 -12.10
C ILE A 5 16.63 8.56 -13.02
N ASP A 6 17.93 8.87 -12.94
CA ASP A 6 18.56 9.92 -13.74
C ASP A 6 18.61 9.58 -15.23
N ASP A 7 18.64 8.29 -15.57
CA ASP A 7 18.55 7.82 -16.96
C ASP A 7 17.20 8.20 -17.61
N LEU A 8 16.15 8.36 -16.78
CA LEU A 8 14.79 8.71 -17.19
C LEU A 8 14.50 10.20 -17.08
N LEU A 9 14.83 10.82 -15.96
CA LEU A 9 14.53 12.24 -15.71
C LEU A 9 15.52 13.17 -16.40
N ARG A 10 16.79 12.76 -16.57
CA ARG A 10 17.84 13.51 -17.25
C ARG A 10 17.90 14.98 -16.81
N ILE A 11 17.87 15.18 -15.48
CA ILE A 11 17.88 16.51 -14.89
C ILE A 11 19.21 17.18 -15.25
N PRO A 12 19.21 18.38 -15.85
CA PRO A 12 20.45 19.07 -16.19
C PRO A 12 21.32 19.31 -14.95
N GLN A 13 22.63 19.15 -15.07
CA GLN A 13 23.56 19.38 -13.96
C GLN A 13 23.40 20.78 -13.33
N SER A 14 23.04 21.78 -14.13
CA SER A 14 22.77 23.17 -13.70
C SER A 14 21.54 23.32 -12.80
N ASP A 15 20.64 22.33 -12.79
CA ASP A 15 19.39 22.36 -12.02
C ASP A 15 19.40 21.37 -10.83
N MET A 16 20.44 20.53 -10.70
CA MET A 16 20.57 19.55 -9.62
C MET A 16 20.44 20.16 -8.21
N ASP A 17 20.93 21.38 -8.01
CA ASP A 17 20.82 22.14 -6.75
C ASP A 17 19.42 22.74 -6.49
N LYS A 18 18.57 22.76 -7.51
CA LYS A 18 17.21 23.31 -7.45
C LYS A 18 16.17 22.20 -7.27
N VAL A 19 16.56 20.93 -7.40
CA VAL A 19 15.64 19.79 -7.32
C VAL A 19 15.64 19.20 -5.92
N LYS A 20 14.46 19.12 -5.33
CA LYS A 20 14.22 18.51 -4.03
C LYS A 20 13.15 17.44 -4.14
N ILE A 21 13.43 16.30 -3.53
CA ILE A 21 12.53 15.16 -3.43
C ILE A 21 11.80 15.21 -2.09
N LYS A 22 10.49 14.97 -2.11
CA LYS A 22 9.70 14.69 -0.92
C LYS A 22 9.20 13.25 -0.97
N PHE A 23 9.55 12.48 0.06
CA PHE A 23 9.14 11.09 0.24
C PHE A 23 7.98 11.04 1.23
N ASN A 24 6.76 10.91 0.71
CA ASN A 24 5.53 10.82 1.50
C ASN A 24 5.32 9.37 1.95
N GLN A 25 5.11 9.21 3.26
CA GLN A 25 5.06 7.91 3.93
C GLN A 25 3.93 7.90 4.96
N PRO A 26 3.40 6.72 5.34
CA PRO A 26 2.33 6.60 6.31
C PRO A 26 2.60 7.34 7.61
N SER A 27 1.56 7.95 8.15
CA SER A 27 1.49 8.39 9.54
C SER A 27 0.63 7.40 10.34
N PRO A 28 0.60 7.47 11.68
CA PRO A 28 -0.27 6.62 12.49
C PRO A 28 -1.76 6.73 12.10
N ASP A 29 -2.19 7.90 11.62
CA ASP A 29 -3.59 8.23 11.38
C ASP A 29 -3.96 8.17 9.89
N GLU A 30 -2.99 8.34 8.99
CA GLU A 30 -3.22 8.47 7.55
C GLU A 30 -2.24 7.64 6.73
N ASP A 31 -2.78 6.78 5.86
CA ASP A 31 -2.04 6.11 4.80
C ASP A 31 -2.10 6.94 3.50
N PRO A 32 -0.97 7.50 3.03
CA PRO A 32 -0.97 8.33 1.83
C PRO A 32 -1.33 7.54 0.56
N LEU A 33 -1.22 6.21 0.57
CA LEU A 33 -1.67 5.36 -0.52
C LEU A 33 -3.20 5.38 -0.65
N ASP A 34 -3.91 5.30 0.48
CA ASP A 34 -5.37 5.41 0.51
C ASP A 34 -5.85 6.81 0.12
N LEU A 35 -5.12 7.85 0.54
CA LEU A 35 -5.42 9.23 0.14
C LEU A 35 -5.21 9.43 -1.35
N TYR A 36 -4.11 8.92 -1.92
CA TYR A 36 -3.83 9.01 -3.35
C TYR A 36 -4.91 8.30 -4.19
N ARG A 37 -5.37 7.13 -3.74
CA ARG A 37 -6.47 6.39 -4.40
C ARG A 37 -7.78 7.19 -4.44
N LYS A 38 -8.09 7.93 -3.37
CA LYS A 38 -9.31 8.75 -3.28
C LYS A 38 -9.20 10.01 -4.12
N ASN A 39 -8.08 10.72 -3.99
CA ASN A 39 -7.79 11.94 -4.72
C ASN A 39 -6.27 12.18 -4.78
N PRO A 40 -5.64 12.00 -5.96
CA PRO A 40 -4.20 12.23 -6.16
C PRO A 40 -3.71 13.60 -5.70
N ASP A 41 -4.54 14.65 -5.75
CA ASP A 41 -4.16 16.01 -5.35
C ASP A 41 -3.87 16.16 -3.86
N ILE A 42 -4.40 15.25 -3.02
CA ILE A 42 -4.04 15.21 -1.60
C ILE A 42 -2.53 14.96 -1.46
N ILE A 43 -1.96 14.07 -2.29
CA ILE A 43 -0.51 13.82 -2.28
C ILE A 43 0.24 14.84 -3.15
N ASN A 44 -0.25 15.06 -4.36
CA ASN A 44 0.43 15.87 -5.39
C ASN A 44 0.47 17.36 -5.07
N THR A 45 -0.40 17.84 -4.18
CA THR A 45 -0.47 19.25 -3.80
C THR A 45 -0.44 19.40 -2.29
N GLN A 46 -1.42 18.85 -1.58
CA GLN A 46 -1.55 19.11 -0.14
C GLN A 46 -0.33 18.59 0.63
N TRP A 47 0.00 17.30 0.54
CA TRP A 47 1.15 16.73 1.24
C TRP A 47 2.47 17.23 0.65
N LEU A 48 2.61 17.34 -0.68
CA LEU A 48 3.83 17.86 -1.31
C LEU A 48 4.20 19.25 -0.76
N PHE A 49 3.24 20.16 -0.74
CA PHE A 49 3.43 21.56 -0.39
C PHE A 49 3.08 21.92 1.06
N TRP A 50 2.70 20.94 1.88
CA TRP A 50 2.51 21.17 3.32
C TRP A 50 3.81 21.59 3.98
N ARG A 51 3.76 22.73 4.67
CA ARG A 51 4.85 23.27 5.48
C ARG A 51 4.42 23.30 6.94
N LYS A 52 5.22 22.67 7.81
CA LYS A 52 5.16 22.92 9.26
C LYS A 52 5.96 24.21 9.54
N GLN A 53 6.99 24.15 10.39
CA GLN A 53 7.84 25.32 10.65
C GLN A 53 8.92 25.52 9.57
N ARG A 54 9.61 24.44 9.20
CA ARG A 54 10.74 24.48 8.26
C ARG A 54 10.26 24.72 6.84
N ARG A 55 10.88 25.69 6.15
CA ARG A 55 10.73 25.90 4.71
C ARG A 55 11.39 24.74 3.94
N TYR A 56 10.64 24.14 3.00
CA TYR A 56 11.14 23.04 2.17
C TYR A 56 11.63 23.51 0.81
N PHE A 57 10.87 24.37 0.16
CA PHE A 57 11.15 24.84 -1.20
C PHE A 57 11.27 26.37 -1.26
N TYR A 58 11.82 26.84 -2.38
CA TYR A 58 11.90 28.25 -2.78
C TYR A 58 11.35 28.38 -4.21
N GLU A 59 10.92 29.59 -4.58
CA GLU A 59 10.47 29.89 -5.94
C GLU A 59 11.53 29.51 -6.99
N GLY A 60 11.07 28.93 -8.09
CA GLY A 60 11.93 28.42 -9.16
C GLY A 60 12.57 27.05 -8.90
N GLN A 61 12.47 26.50 -7.68
CA GLN A 61 12.89 25.11 -7.41
C GLN A 61 11.93 24.09 -8.03
N ILE A 62 12.40 22.85 -8.15
CA ILE A 62 11.64 21.71 -8.64
C ILE A 62 11.39 20.76 -7.47
N ALA A 63 10.13 20.42 -7.25
CA ALA A 63 9.67 19.47 -6.26
C ALA A 63 9.32 18.14 -6.93
N VAL A 64 10.03 17.07 -6.58
CA VAL A 64 9.76 15.69 -7.01
C VAL A 64 8.98 14.99 -5.90
N CYS A 65 7.79 14.49 -6.20
CA CYS A 65 6.90 13.88 -5.23
C CYS A 65 6.92 12.35 -5.35
N PHE A 66 7.39 11.68 -4.29
CA PHE A 66 7.30 10.23 -4.16
C PHE A 66 6.29 9.83 -3.08
N LEU A 67 5.58 8.75 -3.34
CA LEU A 67 4.64 8.10 -2.44
C LEU A 67 5.16 6.70 -2.09
N LYS A 68 5.23 6.34 -0.80
CA LYS A 68 5.59 4.98 -0.37
C LYS A 68 4.48 4.01 -0.75
N ILE A 69 4.81 2.94 -1.48
CA ILE A 69 3.84 1.91 -1.91
C ILE A 69 4.21 0.49 -1.45
N GLY A 70 5.35 0.32 -0.77
CA GLY A 70 5.81 -0.96 -0.25
C GLY A 70 7.15 -0.83 0.49
N TRP A 71 7.78 -1.97 0.81
CA TRP A 71 9.13 -1.97 1.38
C TRP A 71 10.15 -1.39 0.39
N ASP A 72 10.78 -0.26 0.75
CA ASP A 72 11.68 0.53 -0.10
C ASP A 72 11.17 0.91 -1.50
N LYS A 73 9.88 0.68 -1.80
CA LYS A 73 9.25 1.00 -3.09
C LYS A 73 8.53 2.35 -3.02
N TRP A 74 8.79 3.19 -4.00
CA TRP A 74 8.24 4.54 -4.08
C TRP A 74 7.69 4.83 -5.48
N LEU A 75 6.47 5.32 -5.55
CA LEU A 75 5.78 5.75 -6.77
C LEU A 75 6.01 7.23 -7.03
N LEU A 76 6.49 7.60 -8.21
CA LEU A 76 6.55 8.99 -8.65
C LEU A 76 5.13 9.47 -8.96
N THR A 77 4.60 10.42 -8.18
CA THR A 77 3.20 10.87 -8.37
C THR A 77 3.09 12.19 -9.12
N THR A 78 4.07 13.08 -8.99
CA THR A 78 4.13 14.35 -9.74
C THR A 78 5.54 14.98 -9.64
N ILE A 79 5.87 15.85 -10.58
CA ILE A 79 7.03 16.76 -10.50
C ILE A 79 6.53 18.16 -10.81
N LYS A 80 6.75 19.09 -9.89
CA LYS A 80 6.25 20.47 -10.00
C LYS A 80 7.37 21.49 -9.91
N LYS A 81 7.31 22.54 -10.71
CA LYS A 81 8.13 23.74 -10.51
C LYS A 81 7.40 24.67 -9.57
N ILE A 82 8.06 25.11 -8.51
CA ILE A 82 7.51 26.06 -7.54
C ILE A 82 7.40 27.42 -8.22
N THR A 83 6.18 27.94 -8.30
CA THR A 83 5.88 29.24 -8.89
C THR A 83 5.79 30.33 -7.83
N LYS A 84 5.39 29.99 -6.60
CA LYS A 84 5.21 30.96 -5.52
C LYS A 84 5.41 30.36 -4.12
N ASP A 85 6.06 31.11 -3.23
CA ASP A 85 6.03 30.85 -1.77
C ASP A 85 4.93 31.70 -1.14
N LEU A 86 3.86 31.05 -0.66
CA LEU A 86 2.73 31.70 0.01
C LEU A 86 3.06 32.10 1.45
N ASN A 87 4.19 31.62 1.98
CA ASN A 87 4.67 31.84 3.34
C ASN A 87 3.67 31.44 4.44
N ILE A 88 2.85 30.42 4.17
CA ILE A 88 1.89 29.85 5.12
C ILE A 88 2.59 28.79 5.98
N VAL A 89 2.46 28.90 7.30
CA VAL A 89 2.96 27.91 8.28
C VAL A 89 1.78 27.08 8.78
N GLY A 90 1.93 25.76 8.81
CA GLY A 90 0.84 24.85 9.20
C GLY A 90 -0.21 24.65 8.10
N GLY A 91 0.20 24.74 6.84
CA GLY A 91 -0.71 24.63 5.69
C GLY A 91 0.03 24.40 4.37
N ILE A 92 -0.73 24.43 3.28
CA ILE A 92 -0.19 24.46 1.91
C ILE A 92 0.53 25.80 1.71
N SER A 93 1.85 25.75 1.52
CA SER A 93 2.70 26.95 1.55
C SER A 93 3.24 27.34 0.18
N TYR A 94 2.94 26.57 -0.86
CA TYR A 94 3.52 26.77 -2.19
C TYR A 94 2.46 26.57 -3.27
N ASP A 95 2.59 27.36 -4.34
CA ASP A 95 2.00 27.07 -5.63
C ASP A 95 3.06 26.46 -6.54
N GLY A 96 2.63 25.61 -7.47
CA GLY A 96 3.54 25.05 -8.46
C GLY A 96 2.82 24.32 -9.58
N ASP A 97 3.43 24.39 -10.76
CA ASP A 97 2.90 23.80 -11.98
C ASP A 97 3.62 22.50 -12.29
N GLU A 98 2.88 21.50 -12.76
CA GLU A 98 3.47 20.24 -13.22
C GLU A 98 4.38 20.48 -14.43
N LEU A 99 5.51 19.79 -14.44
CA LEU A 99 6.41 19.76 -15.59
C LEU A 99 5.88 18.75 -16.63
N PRO A 100 5.39 19.19 -17.81
CA PRO A 100 4.69 18.32 -18.75
C PRO A 100 5.55 17.18 -19.31
N GLU A 101 6.86 17.38 -19.43
CA GLU A 101 7.82 16.41 -19.95
C GLU A 101 7.90 15.12 -19.11
N TYR A 102 7.58 15.20 -17.81
CA TYR A 102 7.61 14.04 -16.90
C TYR A 102 6.24 13.39 -16.71
N LYS A 103 5.18 13.97 -17.29
CA LYS A 103 3.82 13.44 -17.22
C LYS A 103 3.69 11.94 -17.59
N PRO A 104 4.44 11.41 -18.59
CA PRO A 104 4.41 9.97 -18.89
C PRO A 104 4.84 9.06 -17.74
N TYR A 105 5.54 9.57 -16.72
CA TYR A 105 6.02 8.81 -15.57
C TYR A 105 5.12 8.91 -14.32
N TYR A 106 4.21 9.89 -14.29
CA TYR A 106 3.35 10.13 -13.13
C TYR A 106 2.41 8.95 -12.90
N GLY A 107 2.42 8.44 -11.67
CA GLY A 107 1.72 7.23 -11.28
C GLY A 107 2.24 5.97 -11.98
N ARG A 108 3.38 5.99 -12.68
CA ARG A 108 3.87 4.83 -13.46
C ARG A 108 5.28 4.41 -13.08
N LEU A 109 6.13 5.35 -12.73
CA LEU A 109 7.51 5.07 -12.35
C LEU A 109 7.57 4.66 -10.87
N ILE A 110 7.97 3.42 -10.64
CA ILE A 110 8.29 2.89 -9.31
C ILE A 110 9.81 2.80 -9.20
N ILE A 111 10.35 3.37 -8.13
CA ILE A 111 11.77 3.25 -7.77
C ILE A 111 11.94 2.42 -6.51
N GLN A 112 13.13 1.85 -6.37
CA GLN A 112 13.61 1.26 -5.13
C GLN A 112 14.61 2.21 -4.47
N PHE A 113 14.38 2.54 -3.20
CA PHE A 113 15.25 3.39 -2.41
C PHE A 113 15.10 3.11 -0.91
N HIS A 114 16.21 2.75 -0.26
CA HIS A 114 16.25 2.54 1.19
C HIS A 114 16.46 3.86 1.93
N LYS A 115 15.36 4.47 2.37
CA LYS A 115 15.40 5.79 3.03
C LYS A 115 15.85 5.68 4.49
N THR A 116 17.11 6.02 4.76
CA THR A 116 17.67 6.06 6.13
C THR A 116 17.50 7.42 6.83
N SER A 117 17.39 8.51 6.06
CA SER A 117 17.25 9.87 6.60
C SER A 117 15.87 10.12 7.18
N GLN A 118 15.77 10.87 8.28
CA GLN A 118 14.48 11.36 8.81
C GLN A 118 13.97 12.62 8.08
N ALA A 119 14.79 13.25 7.24
CA ALA A 119 14.38 14.45 6.52
C ALA A 119 13.22 14.15 5.55
N GLN A 120 12.22 15.03 5.53
CA GLN A 120 11.09 14.94 4.59
C GLN A 120 11.47 15.44 3.20
N GLY A 121 12.32 16.47 3.10
CA GLY A 121 12.82 17.02 1.85
C GLY A 121 14.32 16.76 1.70
N ILE A 122 14.71 16.10 0.62
CA ILE A 122 16.10 15.71 0.32
C ILE A 122 16.49 16.30 -1.04
N TYR A 123 17.69 16.85 -1.16
CA TYR A 123 18.17 17.30 -2.47
C TYR A 123 18.42 16.11 -3.39
N TYR A 124 17.92 16.18 -4.63
CA TYR A 124 18.02 15.09 -5.60
C TYR A 124 19.46 14.65 -5.84
N LYS A 125 20.38 15.61 -5.99
CA LYS A 125 21.82 15.36 -6.18
C LYS A 125 22.48 14.50 -5.10
N ASN A 126 21.89 14.44 -3.89
CA ASN A 126 22.47 13.70 -2.78
C ASN A 126 22.08 12.22 -2.80
N VAL A 127 21.05 11.84 -3.57
CA VAL A 127 20.47 10.48 -3.53
C VAL A 127 20.25 9.89 -4.93
N CYS A 128 20.33 10.67 -6.01
CA CYS A 128 19.99 10.23 -7.37
C CYS A 128 20.71 8.96 -7.83
N ASP A 129 21.94 8.73 -7.35
CA ASP A 129 22.70 7.51 -7.64
C ASP A 129 22.17 6.24 -6.96
N GLU A 130 21.40 6.39 -5.88
CA GLU A 130 20.80 5.31 -5.09
C GLU A 130 19.34 5.02 -5.51
N LEU A 131 18.72 5.90 -6.29
CA LEU A 131 17.34 5.75 -6.76
C LEU A 131 17.30 4.84 -7.99
N LEU A 132 17.08 3.55 -7.76
CA LEU A 132 17.02 2.55 -8.83
C LEU A 132 15.61 2.46 -9.41
N VAL A 133 15.48 2.40 -10.73
CA VAL A 133 14.20 2.13 -11.38
C VAL A 133 13.84 0.67 -11.12
N ASN A 134 12.73 0.47 -10.41
CA ASN A 134 12.19 -0.86 -10.15
C ASN A 134 11.26 -1.29 -11.29
N GLN A 135 10.32 -0.42 -11.68
CA GLN A 135 9.39 -0.69 -12.76
C GLN A 135 8.87 0.60 -13.40
N LEU A 136 8.56 0.54 -14.70
CA LEU A 136 7.73 1.51 -15.37
C LEU A 136 6.43 0.81 -15.81
N LEU A 137 5.31 1.15 -15.15
CA LEU A 137 4.03 0.53 -15.41
C LEU A 137 3.49 0.89 -16.80
N PRO A 138 2.76 -0.01 -17.47
CA PRO A 138 2.13 0.29 -18.77
C PRO A 138 0.99 1.31 -18.64
N ALA A 139 0.34 1.40 -17.47
CA ALA A 139 -0.73 2.34 -17.15
C ALA A 139 -0.49 2.95 -15.75
N ALA A 140 -1.17 4.05 -15.45
CA ALA A 140 -1.10 4.68 -14.13
C ALA A 140 -1.57 3.71 -13.04
N PHE A 141 -0.80 3.65 -11.96
CA PHE A 141 -1.04 2.89 -10.75
C PHE A 141 -2.35 3.32 -10.14
N ASP A 142 -3.31 2.40 -10.09
CA ASP A 142 -4.65 2.65 -9.53
C ASP A 142 -4.72 2.36 -8.02
N GLY A 143 -3.58 1.99 -7.42
CA GLY A 143 -3.51 1.71 -6.00
C GLY A 143 -3.65 0.25 -5.64
N TYR A 144 -4.22 -0.59 -6.49
CA TYR A 144 -4.66 -1.93 -6.10
C TYR A 144 -3.88 -3.02 -6.81
N ASP A 145 -2.62 -2.78 -7.15
CA ASP A 145 -1.77 -3.82 -7.72
C ASP A 145 -1.35 -4.81 -6.62
N PHE A 146 -1.14 -6.07 -7.01
CA PHE A 146 -0.74 -7.14 -6.11
C PHE A 146 0.68 -6.89 -5.58
N PRO A 147 0.86 -6.65 -4.26
CA PRO A 147 2.15 -6.22 -3.73
C PRO A 147 3.15 -7.38 -3.55
N GLY A 148 2.71 -8.63 -3.76
CA GLY A 148 3.41 -9.84 -3.34
C GLY A 148 2.80 -10.40 -2.05
N TYR A 149 2.85 -11.73 -1.87
CA TYR A 149 2.16 -12.41 -0.76
C TYR A 149 2.54 -11.87 0.63
N ASP A 150 3.83 -11.58 0.83
CA ASP A 150 4.39 -11.11 2.11
C ASP A 150 3.98 -9.67 2.47
N GLU A 151 3.52 -8.90 1.48
CA GLU A 151 3.09 -7.50 1.64
C GLU A 151 1.55 -7.37 1.60
N VAL A 152 0.79 -8.48 1.54
CA VAL A 152 -0.68 -8.43 1.53
C VAL A 152 -1.23 -8.03 2.90
N ARG A 153 -1.83 -6.84 2.94
CA ARG A 153 -2.60 -6.34 4.08
C ARG A 153 -3.72 -5.42 3.59
N LEU A 154 -4.95 -5.92 3.58
CA LEU A 154 -6.10 -5.24 2.98
C LEU A 154 -7.18 -4.96 4.02
N THR A 155 -7.81 -3.78 3.96
CA THR A 155 -9.11 -3.58 4.60
C THR A 155 -10.19 -4.38 3.88
N TRP A 156 -11.35 -4.57 4.52
CA TRP A 156 -12.50 -5.19 3.87
C TRP A 156 -12.88 -4.45 2.56
N GLU A 157 -12.91 -3.12 2.57
CA GLU A 157 -13.24 -2.31 1.38
C GLU A 157 -12.24 -2.51 0.23
N GLN A 158 -10.94 -2.55 0.54
CA GLN A 158 -9.90 -2.79 -0.46
C GLN A 158 -10.05 -4.20 -1.07
N LEU A 159 -10.28 -5.20 -0.22
CA LEU A 159 -10.49 -6.58 -0.67
C LEU A 159 -11.79 -6.71 -1.51
N GLU A 160 -12.86 -6.03 -1.13
CA GLU A 160 -14.11 -5.97 -1.91
C GLU A 160 -13.85 -5.40 -3.31
N ILE A 161 -13.14 -4.27 -3.42
CA ILE A 161 -12.79 -3.65 -4.70
C ILE A 161 -12.01 -4.63 -5.58
N ILE A 162 -10.97 -5.26 -5.02
CA ILE A 162 -10.12 -6.23 -5.73
C ILE A 162 -10.95 -7.37 -6.30
N ILE A 163 -11.84 -7.95 -5.48
CA ILE A 163 -12.67 -9.10 -5.85
C ILE A 163 -13.75 -8.68 -6.87
N LYS A 164 -14.52 -7.63 -6.58
CA LYS A 164 -15.64 -7.19 -7.44
C LYS A 164 -15.19 -6.63 -8.79
N GLN A 165 -14.02 -6.01 -8.85
CA GLN A 165 -13.46 -5.51 -10.11
C GLN A 165 -12.60 -6.54 -10.85
N HIS A 166 -12.46 -7.76 -10.32
CA HIS A 166 -11.65 -8.83 -10.91
C HIS A 166 -10.24 -8.38 -11.31
N LYS A 167 -9.54 -7.71 -10.38
CA LYS A 167 -8.19 -7.19 -10.63
C LYS A 167 -7.26 -8.32 -11.06
N LYS A 168 -6.80 -8.25 -12.32
CA LYS A 168 -6.23 -9.40 -13.04
C LYS A 168 -5.03 -10.03 -12.34
N ASP A 169 -4.14 -9.20 -11.84
CA ASP A 169 -2.95 -9.60 -11.08
C ASP A 169 -3.32 -10.30 -9.77
N TRP A 170 -4.28 -9.78 -9.02
CA TRP A 170 -4.82 -10.44 -7.81
C TRP A 170 -5.52 -11.75 -8.13
N MET A 171 -6.36 -11.80 -9.17
CA MET A 171 -7.04 -13.04 -9.56
C MET A 171 -6.01 -14.11 -9.91
N ALA A 172 -5.02 -13.77 -10.76
CA ALA A 172 -3.96 -14.69 -11.14
C ALA A 172 -3.11 -15.14 -9.93
N ALA A 173 -2.81 -14.21 -9.01
CA ALA A 173 -2.05 -14.51 -7.81
C ALA A 173 -2.82 -15.42 -6.84
N LEU A 174 -4.10 -15.18 -6.59
CA LEU A 174 -4.83 -15.86 -5.50
C LEU A 174 -5.62 -17.11 -5.92
N GLN A 175 -6.01 -17.23 -7.20
CA GLN A 175 -6.98 -18.25 -7.65
C GLN A 175 -6.50 -19.70 -7.42
N ASN A 176 -5.21 -19.98 -7.56
CA ASN A 176 -4.62 -21.32 -7.43
C ASN A 176 -3.66 -21.45 -6.24
N GLN A 177 -3.89 -20.68 -5.18
CA GLN A 177 -3.06 -20.71 -3.98
C GLN A 177 -3.82 -21.28 -2.80
N LYS A 178 -3.10 -22.07 -2.03
CA LYS A 178 -3.45 -22.43 -0.65
C LYS A 178 -2.73 -21.46 0.27
N ALA A 179 -3.27 -21.23 1.46
CA ALA A 179 -2.64 -20.31 2.40
C ALA A 179 -3.14 -20.54 3.83
N VAL A 180 -2.33 -20.07 4.78
CA VAL A 180 -2.81 -19.65 6.10
C VAL A 180 -2.90 -18.13 6.08
N TYR A 181 -4.05 -17.59 6.45
CA TYR A 181 -4.31 -16.16 6.49
C TYR A 181 -4.78 -15.71 7.88
N LEU A 182 -4.66 -14.41 8.13
CA LEU A 182 -5.06 -13.75 9.35
C LEU A 182 -6.07 -12.66 9.04
N ILE A 183 -7.20 -12.70 9.76
CA ILE A 183 -8.16 -11.61 9.82
C ILE A 183 -8.02 -10.93 11.19
N THR A 184 -7.80 -9.62 11.18
CA THR A 184 -7.62 -8.82 12.38
C THR A 184 -8.78 -7.84 12.51
N ASP A 185 -9.44 -7.85 13.67
CA ASP A 185 -10.37 -6.80 14.04
C ASP A 185 -9.60 -5.64 14.68
N ARG A 186 -9.45 -4.56 13.91
CA ARG A 186 -8.65 -3.40 14.33
C ARG A 186 -9.27 -2.62 15.48
N SER A 187 -10.54 -2.84 15.80
CA SER A 187 -11.23 -2.11 16.86
C SER A 187 -10.91 -2.65 18.26
N ASN A 188 -10.53 -3.93 18.36
CA ASN A 188 -10.32 -4.61 19.64
C ASN A 188 -9.08 -5.53 19.67
N GLY A 189 -8.37 -5.68 18.54
CA GLY A 189 -7.16 -6.49 18.42
C GLY A 189 -7.40 -8.00 18.34
N LYS A 190 -8.66 -8.46 18.31
CA LYS A 190 -8.98 -9.88 18.19
C LYS A 190 -8.60 -10.42 16.81
N LEU A 191 -8.12 -11.66 16.81
CA LEU A 191 -7.56 -12.33 15.64
C LEU A 191 -8.40 -13.54 15.24
N TYR A 192 -8.49 -13.78 13.94
CA TYR A 192 -9.00 -15.02 13.37
C TYR A 192 -7.95 -15.58 12.41
N VAL A 193 -7.45 -16.77 12.70
CA VAL A 193 -6.57 -17.53 11.81
C VAL A 193 -7.42 -18.51 11.02
N GLY A 194 -7.28 -18.51 9.69
CA GLY A 194 -7.95 -19.47 8.83
C GLY A 194 -7.03 -20.03 7.76
N SER A 195 -7.42 -21.16 7.19
CA SER A 195 -6.77 -21.74 6.03
C SER A 195 -7.65 -21.65 4.77
N ALA A 196 -6.97 -21.73 3.64
CA ALA A 196 -7.52 -22.01 2.32
C ALA A 196 -6.76 -23.21 1.74
N THR A 197 -7.48 -24.24 1.35
CA THR A 197 -6.97 -25.52 0.88
C THR A 197 -7.68 -25.93 -0.42
N SER A 198 -7.31 -27.06 -1.03
CA SER A 198 -8.06 -27.54 -2.20
C SER A 198 -9.50 -27.88 -1.82
N ASP A 199 -9.69 -28.54 -0.68
CA ASP A 199 -10.97 -29.10 -0.27
C ASP A 199 -11.95 -28.05 0.29
N ASN A 200 -11.44 -26.94 0.84
CA ASN A 200 -12.29 -25.90 1.45
C ASN A 200 -12.39 -24.61 0.62
N GLY A 201 -11.89 -24.63 -0.62
CA GLY A 201 -11.81 -23.48 -1.51
C GLY A 201 -10.44 -22.81 -1.42
N MET A 202 -9.81 -22.64 -2.58
CA MET A 202 -8.55 -21.89 -2.71
C MET A 202 -8.69 -20.47 -2.13
N LEU A 203 -7.57 -19.79 -1.92
CA LEU A 203 -7.51 -18.52 -1.19
C LEU A 203 -8.49 -17.47 -1.72
N LEU A 204 -8.55 -17.29 -3.05
CA LEU A 204 -9.48 -16.34 -3.67
C LEU A 204 -10.95 -16.63 -3.30
N GLN A 205 -11.36 -17.91 -3.31
CA GLN A 205 -12.74 -18.30 -2.97
C GLN A 205 -13.03 -18.05 -1.49
N ARG A 206 -12.11 -18.40 -0.58
CA ARG A 206 -12.29 -18.14 0.86
C ARG A 206 -12.46 -16.65 1.11
N TRP A 207 -11.62 -15.82 0.51
CA TRP A 207 -11.69 -14.37 0.66
C TRP A 207 -12.96 -13.76 0.05
N ALA A 208 -13.43 -14.26 -1.11
CA ALA A 208 -14.71 -13.87 -1.67
C ALA A 208 -15.88 -14.18 -0.72
N ASN A 209 -15.88 -15.35 -0.07
CA ASN A 209 -16.94 -15.71 0.89
C ASN A 209 -17.01 -14.74 2.08
N TYR A 210 -15.88 -14.18 2.55
CA TYR A 210 -15.88 -13.15 3.59
C TYR A 210 -16.39 -11.80 3.11
N ILE A 211 -16.14 -11.45 1.84
CA ILE A 211 -16.74 -10.24 1.25
C ILE A 211 -18.26 -10.40 1.12
N ASP A 212 -18.75 -11.56 0.72
CA ASP A 212 -20.18 -11.76 0.52
C ASP A 212 -20.97 -11.83 1.84
N SER A 213 -20.41 -12.49 2.86
CA SER A 213 -21.14 -12.79 4.10
C SER A 213 -20.65 -12.04 5.34
N GLY A 214 -19.44 -11.49 5.31
CA GLY A 214 -18.75 -10.94 6.49
C GLY A 214 -18.14 -12.00 7.42
N HIS A 215 -18.51 -13.28 7.31
CA HIS A 215 -18.10 -14.32 8.26
C HIS A 215 -17.51 -15.60 7.62
N GLY A 216 -17.72 -15.83 6.32
CA GLY A 216 -17.12 -16.94 5.57
C GLY A 216 -17.50 -18.34 6.07
N GLY A 217 -18.66 -18.44 6.75
CA GLY A 217 -19.16 -19.66 7.40
C GLY A 217 -18.60 -19.97 8.80
N ASN A 218 -17.75 -19.11 9.37
CA ASN A 218 -17.10 -19.40 10.66
C ASN A 218 -17.97 -18.98 11.84
N LYS A 219 -18.10 -19.87 12.84
CA LYS A 219 -19.06 -19.75 13.94
C LYS A 219 -18.99 -18.42 14.71
N GLU A 220 -17.84 -18.08 15.28
CA GLU A 220 -17.70 -16.85 16.09
C GLU A 220 -17.88 -15.58 15.24
N LEU A 221 -17.49 -15.63 13.96
CA LEU A 221 -17.71 -14.51 13.04
C LEU A 221 -19.19 -14.37 12.65
N ILE A 222 -19.93 -15.47 12.54
CA ILE A 222 -21.40 -15.45 12.35
C ILE A 222 -22.05 -14.77 13.56
N GLU A 223 -21.67 -15.16 14.78
CA GLU A 223 -22.20 -14.56 16.00
C GLU A 223 -21.89 -13.06 16.08
N LEU A 224 -20.68 -12.66 15.70
CA LEU A 224 -20.29 -11.26 15.61
C LEU A 224 -21.14 -10.48 14.59
N VAL A 225 -21.33 -11.03 13.37
CA VAL A 225 -22.17 -10.40 12.34
C VAL A 225 -23.62 -10.29 12.78
N ASN A 226 -24.18 -11.33 13.43
CA ASN A 226 -25.54 -11.30 13.95
C ASN A 226 -25.74 -10.24 15.04
N LYS A 227 -24.69 -9.98 15.85
CA LYS A 227 -24.72 -9.03 16.95
C LYS A 227 -24.50 -7.58 16.51
N GLU A 228 -23.47 -7.35 15.70
CA GLU A 228 -22.99 -5.98 15.36
C GLU A 228 -23.38 -5.55 13.93
N GLY A 229 -23.84 -6.48 13.09
CA GLY A 229 -24.13 -6.26 11.69
C GLY A 229 -22.90 -6.32 10.79
N ILE A 230 -23.12 -6.52 9.47
CA ILE A 230 -22.03 -6.60 8.49
C ILE A 230 -21.23 -5.30 8.39
N ASP A 231 -21.85 -4.14 8.62
CA ASP A 231 -21.16 -2.84 8.55
C ASP A 231 -20.06 -2.69 9.61
N TYR A 232 -20.16 -3.41 10.74
CA TYR A 232 -19.07 -3.52 11.69
C TYR A 232 -17.83 -4.17 11.07
N ILE A 233 -18.03 -5.28 10.35
CA ILE A 233 -16.96 -6.01 9.66
C ILE A 233 -16.29 -5.11 8.62
N LYS A 234 -17.08 -4.45 7.78
CA LYS A 234 -16.58 -3.56 6.71
C LYS A 234 -15.64 -2.48 7.23
N ARG A 235 -15.96 -1.89 8.39
CA ARG A 235 -15.14 -0.84 9.01
C ARG A 235 -13.89 -1.39 9.69
N ASN A 236 -13.99 -2.53 10.35
CA ASN A 236 -12.99 -2.93 11.35
C ASN A 236 -12.02 -4.01 10.86
N PHE A 237 -12.42 -4.85 9.90
CA PHE A 237 -11.63 -6.02 9.53
C PHE A 237 -10.49 -5.70 8.55
N GLN A 238 -9.36 -6.35 8.78
CA GLN A 238 -8.18 -6.36 7.93
C GLN A 238 -7.77 -7.80 7.62
N TYR A 239 -7.40 -8.08 6.38
CA TYR A 239 -7.04 -9.37 5.84
C TYR A 239 -5.56 -9.38 5.47
N SER A 240 -4.83 -10.42 5.89
CA SER A 240 -3.40 -10.59 5.60
C SER A 240 -3.05 -12.06 5.40
N ILE A 241 -1.93 -12.32 4.73
CA ILE A 241 -1.44 -13.68 4.49
C ILE A 241 -0.30 -13.95 5.48
N LEU A 242 -0.35 -15.09 6.17
CA LEU A 242 0.72 -15.55 7.06
C LEU A 242 1.69 -16.47 6.32
N GLU A 243 1.14 -17.42 5.54
CA GLU A 243 1.91 -18.36 4.72
C GLU A 243 1.17 -18.63 3.42
N ASN A 244 1.89 -18.69 2.29
CA ASN A 244 1.34 -19.04 0.98
C ASN A 244 1.95 -20.35 0.46
N TYR A 245 1.13 -21.19 -0.18
CA TYR A 245 1.56 -22.45 -0.77
C TYR A 245 0.93 -22.64 -2.14
N ASN A 246 1.67 -23.33 -3.01
CA ASN A 246 1.14 -23.74 -4.31
C ASN A 246 0.05 -24.82 -4.15
N ALA A 247 -0.80 -24.97 -5.17
CA ALA A 247 -1.92 -25.91 -5.17
C ALA A 247 -1.55 -27.40 -4.96
N LYS A 248 -0.28 -27.80 -5.19
CA LYS A 248 0.16 -29.20 -5.06
C LYS A 248 0.51 -29.58 -3.62
N MET A 249 0.65 -28.62 -2.73
CA MET A 249 0.95 -28.88 -1.32
C MET A 249 -0.20 -29.69 -0.69
N ASP A 250 0.13 -30.69 0.14
CA ASP A 250 -0.88 -31.49 0.84
C ASP A 250 -1.71 -30.62 1.79
N ASP A 251 -3.04 -30.71 1.72
CA ASP A 251 -3.98 -29.97 2.56
C ASP A 251 -3.68 -30.16 4.06
N ASN A 252 -3.22 -31.34 4.48
CA ASN A 252 -2.88 -31.63 5.87
C ASN A 252 -1.77 -30.72 6.40
N VAL A 253 -0.77 -30.39 5.57
CA VAL A 253 0.30 -29.48 6.00
C VAL A 253 -0.25 -28.08 6.25
N ILE A 254 -1.18 -27.60 5.42
CA ILE A 254 -1.80 -26.29 5.62
C ILE A 254 -2.61 -26.28 6.91
N LEU A 255 -3.36 -27.35 7.19
CA LEU A 255 -4.15 -27.49 8.43
C LEU A 255 -3.28 -27.54 9.69
N GLU A 256 -2.14 -28.24 9.63
CA GLU A 256 -1.16 -28.25 10.71
C GLU A 256 -0.58 -26.85 10.96
N ARG A 257 -0.23 -26.12 9.89
CA ARG A 257 0.28 -24.74 9.98
C ARG A 257 -0.77 -23.76 10.50
N GLU A 258 -2.03 -23.92 10.09
CA GLU A 258 -3.15 -23.16 10.63
C GLU A 258 -3.27 -23.37 12.15
N SER A 259 -3.24 -24.63 12.61
CA SER A 259 -3.28 -24.96 14.04
C SER A 259 -2.09 -24.36 14.80
N TRP A 260 -0.89 -24.43 14.21
CA TRP A 260 0.31 -23.82 14.78
C TRP A 260 0.15 -22.31 14.98
N TRP A 261 -0.40 -21.59 13.99
CA TRP A 261 -0.65 -20.14 14.10
C TRP A 261 -1.75 -19.81 15.10
N LYS A 262 -2.81 -20.62 15.19
CA LYS A 262 -3.86 -20.45 16.21
C LYS A 262 -3.31 -20.49 17.62
N GLU A 263 -2.42 -21.44 17.89
CA GLU A 263 -1.74 -21.56 19.19
C GLU A 263 -0.75 -20.43 19.42
N THR A 264 0.10 -20.14 18.42
CA THR A 264 1.14 -19.11 18.51
C THR A 264 0.56 -17.71 18.77
N LEU A 265 -0.54 -17.38 18.10
CA LEU A 265 -1.23 -16.10 18.24
C LEU A 265 -2.34 -16.13 19.31
N GLN A 266 -2.54 -17.27 19.96
CA GLN A 266 -3.60 -17.51 20.95
C GLN A 266 -5.00 -17.10 20.49
N SER A 267 -5.28 -17.26 19.19
CA SER A 267 -6.54 -16.79 18.58
C SER A 267 -7.76 -17.61 19.02
N ARG A 268 -7.55 -18.80 19.60
CA ARG A 268 -8.60 -19.58 20.28
C ARG A 268 -9.04 -18.98 21.61
N LYS A 269 -8.09 -18.44 22.36
CA LYS A 269 -8.33 -17.93 23.72
C LYS A 269 -8.76 -16.46 23.70
N PHE A 270 -8.16 -15.68 22.82
CA PHE A 270 -8.32 -14.22 22.78
C PHE A 270 -8.89 -13.71 21.47
N GLY A 271 -9.13 -14.59 20.49
CA GLY A 271 -9.60 -14.22 19.16
C GLY A 271 -10.98 -14.79 18.84
N TYR A 272 -11.20 -15.07 17.55
CA TYR A 272 -12.45 -15.56 16.99
C TYR A 272 -12.37 -17.01 16.49
N ASN A 273 -11.33 -17.77 16.85
CA ASN A 273 -11.27 -19.19 16.52
C ASN A 273 -11.98 -20.02 17.61
N ALA A 274 -13.02 -20.75 17.23
CA ALA A 274 -13.74 -21.67 18.13
C ALA A 274 -13.31 -23.15 17.99
N ASN A 275 -12.43 -23.45 17.02
CA ASN A 275 -11.89 -24.78 16.73
C ASN A 275 -10.39 -24.83 16.98
#